data_AF-A0A5C7GYQ1-F1
#
_entry.id   AF-A0A5C7GYQ1-F1
#
_cell.length_a   1.000
_cell.length_b   1.000
_cell.length_c   1.000
_cell.angle_alpha   90.00
_cell.angle_beta   90.00
_cell.angle_gamma   90.00
#
_symmetry.space_group_name_H-M   'P 1'
#
loop_
_entity.id
_entity.type
_entity.pdbx_description
1 polymer ?
#
loop_
_entity_poly.entity_id
_entity_poly.type
_entity_poly.pdbx_seq_one_letter_code
_entity_poly.pdbx_strand_id
1 'polypeptide(L)'
;MTVYRISQIKNKAPFSFQSLQASRFFSQLQPKCSFGIAFDIDGVVLRGRFPIGGSSRALTRLYDDSGSLKVPFLFLTNGGGIPESRRALELSELLGVNILPSQVVQGHSPFKNLLKRFENELIVATGKGEPALVMSEYGFKLVYFGGRKVLSLDEYASYFENIDPVSQYKTWTTEQVSTRSCHSVPGYIVSSDRVKAAFVISDPVDWGRDIQVLCDILRSGGLPGRASGHQPPLYFAADDLEYQAAFPSERLGMGAFRIALESIFNRIHHRPLEYVTFGKPNPFVFKNAETILSQFMPSCLAAKGDTGSYPFETLYMIGDNPMVDIKGARQVVETVEEAVDYILKREFYS
;
A
#
# COMPACT_ATOMS: atom_id res chain seq x y z
N MET A 1 -13.05 -8.98 16.01
CA MET A 1 -11.57 -9.01 16.06
C MET A 1 -11.14 -10.46 16.16
N THR A 2 -10.53 -10.98 15.10
CA THR A 2 -10.12 -12.39 15.01
C THR A 2 -8.59 -12.42 14.96
N VAL A 3 -7.95 -13.15 15.88
CA VAL A 3 -6.49 -13.28 15.94
C VAL A 3 -6.10 -14.60 15.28
N TYR A 4 -5.16 -14.58 14.34
CA TYR A 4 -4.67 -15.80 13.69
C TYR A 4 -3.14 -15.94 13.82
N ARG A 5 -2.68 -17.16 14.08
CA ARG A 5 -1.27 -17.52 14.25
C ARG A 5 -0.69 -17.98 12.91
N ILE A 6 0.41 -17.36 12.47
CA ILE A 6 1.24 -17.85 11.36
C ILE A 6 2.39 -18.65 12.00
N SER A 7 2.35 -19.98 11.97
CA SER A 7 3.43 -20.84 12.48
C SER A 7 4.14 -21.56 11.35
N GLN A 8 5.48 -21.49 11.28
CA GLN A 8 6.27 -22.36 10.41
C GLN A 8 6.32 -23.77 11.02
N ILE A 9 5.76 -24.76 10.31
CA ILE A 9 5.83 -26.17 10.71
C ILE A 9 7.19 -26.72 10.25
N LYS A 10 8.11 -26.95 11.19
CA LYS A 10 9.29 -27.78 10.95
C LYS A 10 8.96 -29.23 11.31
N ASN A 11 8.89 -30.11 10.33
CA ASN A 11 8.81 -31.55 10.54
C ASN A 11 10.01 -32.01 11.39
N LYS A 12 9.74 -32.60 12.58
CA LYS A 12 10.72 -33.37 13.34
C LYS A 12 10.30 -34.84 13.37
N ALA A 13 11.21 -35.71 12.97
CA ALA A 13 11.10 -37.16 13.07
C ALA A 13 11.02 -37.63 14.54
N PRO A 14 10.44 -38.82 14.83
CA PRO A 14 10.26 -39.29 16.19
C PRO A 14 11.51 -40.05 16.67
N PHE A 15 12.06 -39.71 17.82
CA PHE A 15 13.00 -40.58 18.53
C PHE A 15 12.75 -40.61 20.05
N SER A 16 12.41 -41.82 20.49
CA SER A 16 12.80 -42.54 21.71
C SER A 16 12.88 -41.82 23.06
N PHE A 17 12.10 -42.33 24.02
CA PHE A 17 12.23 -42.12 25.45
C PHE A 17 13.57 -42.64 26.00
N GLN A 18 14.31 -41.78 26.71
CA GLN A 18 15.19 -42.20 27.80
C GLN A 18 15.13 -41.15 28.94
N SER A 19 14.91 -41.65 30.16
CA SER A 19 14.99 -40.90 31.41
C SER A 19 16.44 -40.67 31.82
N LEU A 20 16.78 -39.48 32.32
CA LEU A 20 17.36 -39.27 33.67
C LEU A 20 17.93 -37.84 33.87
N GLN A 21 17.79 -37.40 35.12
CA GLN A 21 18.53 -36.38 35.85
C GLN A 21 18.24 -34.89 35.62
N ALA A 22 17.62 -34.31 36.64
CA ALA A 22 17.49 -32.89 36.88
C ALA A 22 18.86 -32.25 37.13
N SER A 23 19.35 -31.46 36.18
CA SER A 23 20.37 -30.44 36.41
C SER A 23 19.69 -29.08 36.38
N ARG A 24 19.71 -28.37 37.51
CA ARG A 24 19.24 -26.99 37.62
C ARG A 24 20.21 -26.08 36.88
N PHE A 25 20.01 -25.91 35.58
CA PHE A 25 20.55 -24.79 34.85
C PHE A 25 19.62 -23.60 35.04
N PHE A 26 20.05 -22.62 35.84
CA PHE A 26 19.49 -21.27 35.77
C PHE A 26 19.91 -20.67 34.42
N SER A 27 19.18 -21.01 33.35
CA SER A 27 19.20 -20.19 32.15
C SER A 27 18.44 -18.90 32.49
N GLN A 28 19.14 -17.78 32.58
CA GLN A 28 18.50 -16.48 32.37
C GLN A 28 17.90 -16.50 30.95
N LEU A 29 16.65 -16.93 30.85
CA LEU A 29 15.82 -16.78 29.65
C LEU A 29 15.50 -15.29 29.55
N GLN A 30 16.42 -14.52 28.97
CA GLN A 30 16.07 -13.26 28.35
C GLN A 30 14.96 -13.57 27.32
N PRO A 31 13.79 -12.91 27.37
CA PRO A 31 12.72 -13.21 26.44
C PRO A 31 13.18 -12.78 25.05
N LYS A 32 13.56 -13.75 24.21
CA LYS A 32 13.60 -13.53 22.77
C LYS A 32 12.20 -13.14 22.35
N CYS A 33 12.02 -11.94 21.81
CA CYS A 33 10.76 -11.59 21.16
C CYS A 33 10.70 -12.45 19.88
N SER A 34 10.05 -13.60 19.96
CA SER A 34 9.97 -14.58 18.86
C SER A 34 8.86 -14.27 17.87
N PHE A 35 8.15 -13.15 18.05
CA PHE A 35 7.01 -12.79 17.24
C PHE A 35 6.95 -11.30 16.90
N GLY A 36 6.33 -11.00 15.76
CA GLY A 36 5.97 -9.65 15.34
C GLY A 36 4.45 -9.52 15.16
N ILE A 37 3.96 -8.29 15.08
CA ILE A 37 2.52 -8.01 14.87
C ILE A 37 2.34 -7.05 13.68
N ALA A 38 1.45 -7.40 12.77
CA ALA A 38 0.92 -6.51 11.75
C ALA A 38 -0.54 -6.18 12.10
N PHE A 39 -0.84 -4.89 12.24
CA PHE A 39 -2.19 -4.39 12.50
C PHE A 39 -2.79 -3.81 11.22
N ASP A 40 -4.00 -4.21 10.85
CA ASP A 40 -4.80 -3.32 10.01
C ASP A 40 -5.16 -2.05 10.77
N ILE A 41 -5.56 -1.01 10.05
CA ILE A 41 -5.91 0.29 10.61
C ILE A 41 -7.41 0.43 10.79
N ASP A 42 -8.12 0.50 9.66
CA ASP A 42 -9.56 0.74 9.62
C ASP A 42 -10.29 -0.48 10.18
N GLY A 43 -11.24 -0.26 11.09
CA GLY A 43 -11.98 -1.34 11.75
C GLY A 43 -11.22 -2.08 12.86
N VAL A 44 -9.91 -1.88 12.98
CA VAL A 44 -9.05 -2.53 14.00
C VAL A 44 -8.57 -1.56 15.06
N VAL A 45 -7.72 -0.58 14.71
CA VAL A 45 -7.22 0.42 15.66
C VAL A 45 -7.99 1.74 15.59
N LEU A 46 -8.54 2.07 14.42
CA LEU A 46 -9.31 3.28 14.16
C LEU A 46 -10.64 2.97 13.46
N ARG A 47 -11.67 3.77 13.74
CA ARG A 47 -12.90 3.86 12.94
C ARG A 47 -13.05 5.31 12.49
N GLY A 48 -12.74 5.57 11.22
CA GLY A 48 -12.54 6.94 10.75
C GLY A 48 -11.36 7.59 11.49
N ARG A 49 -11.62 8.66 12.24
CA ARG A 49 -10.59 9.37 13.04
C ARG A 49 -10.59 9.02 14.52
N PHE A 50 -11.38 8.04 14.94
CA PHE A 50 -11.55 7.71 16.36
C PHE A 50 -10.88 6.39 16.69
N PRO A 51 -10.02 6.35 17.73
CA PRO A 51 -9.51 5.10 18.29
C PRO A 51 -10.64 4.14 18.68
N ILE A 52 -10.53 2.88 18.26
CA ILE A 52 -11.51 1.86 18.61
C ILE A 52 -11.19 1.29 19.99
N GLY A 53 -12.14 1.45 20.92
CA GLY A 53 -12.09 0.79 22.22
C GLY A 53 -10.78 1.05 22.97
N GLY A 54 -10.03 -0.02 23.26
CA GLY A 54 -8.77 0.04 23.98
C GLY A 54 -7.51 0.08 23.12
N SER A 55 -7.61 0.40 21.81
CA SER A 55 -6.50 0.31 20.85
C SER A 55 -5.26 1.09 21.30
N SER A 56 -5.42 2.35 21.72
CA SER A 56 -4.32 3.18 22.25
C SER A 56 -3.60 2.48 23.40
N ARG A 57 -4.35 1.99 24.40
CA ARG A 57 -3.80 1.28 25.57
C ARG A 57 -3.13 -0.04 25.19
N ALA A 58 -3.65 -0.74 24.18
CA ALA A 58 -3.04 -1.97 23.68
C ALA A 58 -1.69 -1.68 23.01
N LEU A 59 -1.60 -0.63 22.21
CA LEU A 59 -0.35 -0.21 21.57
C LEU A 59 0.67 0.30 22.59
N THR A 60 0.27 1.06 23.61
CA THR A 60 1.18 1.50 24.70
C THR A 60 1.91 0.31 25.35
N ARG A 61 1.25 -0.85 25.48
CA ARG A 61 1.86 -2.07 26.06
C ARG A 61 2.93 -2.71 25.19
N LEU A 62 3.04 -2.30 23.92
CA LEU A 62 4.08 -2.75 23.00
C LEU A 62 5.37 -1.92 23.13
N TYR A 63 5.37 -0.89 23.96
CA TYR A 63 6.53 -0.08 24.31
C TYR A 63 7.00 -0.42 25.74
N ASP A 64 8.27 -0.17 26.01
CA ASP A 64 8.81 -0.17 27.37
C ASP A 64 8.76 1.25 28.00
N ASP A 65 9.19 1.35 29.26
CA ASP A 65 9.17 2.61 30.02
C ASP A 65 10.11 3.68 29.43
N SER A 66 11.04 3.30 28.54
CA SER A 66 11.93 4.22 27.82
C SER A 66 11.31 4.76 26.52
N GLY A 67 10.12 4.27 26.14
CA GLY A 67 9.49 4.58 24.86
C GLY A 67 10.07 3.80 23.68
N SER A 68 10.86 2.76 23.94
CA SER A 68 11.39 1.86 22.91
C SER A 68 10.42 0.71 22.64
N LEU A 69 10.42 0.18 21.42
CA LEU A 69 9.58 -0.96 21.06
C LEU A 69 10.01 -2.22 21.81
N LYS A 70 9.12 -2.72 22.67
CA LYS A 70 9.25 -4.01 23.36
C LYS A 70 8.84 -5.18 22.47
N VAL A 71 7.86 -4.96 21.60
CA VAL A 71 7.36 -5.95 20.63
C VAL A 71 7.38 -5.29 19.24
N PRO A 72 8.09 -5.86 18.26
CA PRO A 72 8.09 -5.34 16.89
C PRO A 72 6.68 -5.38 16.30
N PHE A 73 6.21 -4.23 15.81
CA PHE A 73 4.95 -4.15 15.11
C PHE A 73 4.97 -3.11 13.98
N LEU A 74 4.07 -3.30 13.02
CA LEU A 74 3.76 -2.34 11.96
C LEU A 74 2.26 -2.29 11.70
N PHE A 75 1.84 -1.24 10.99
CA PHE A 75 0.53 -1.11 10.40
C PHE A 75 0.57 -1.56 8.94
N LEU A 76 -0.36 -2.43 8.55
CA LEU A 76 -0.51 -2.99 7.22
C LEU A 76 -1.93 -2.74 6.71
N THR A 77 -2.10 -1.66 5.95
CA THR A 77 -3.40 -1.22 5.45
C THR A 77 -3.44 -1.20 3.92
N ASN A 78 -4.59 -1.51 3.35
CA ASN A 78 -4.88 -1.27 1.93
C ASN A 78 -5.27 0.19 1.65
N GLY A 79 -5.58 0.96 2.71
CA GLY A 79 -5.80 2.39 2.62
C GLY A 79 -4.54 3.15 2.23
N GLY A 80 -4.71 4.42 1.88
CA GLY A 80 -3.65 5.22 1.28
C GLY A 80 -4.05 6.66 1.01
N GLY A 81 -3.15 7.37 0.33
CA GLY A 81 -3.42 8.68 -0.24
C GLY A 81 -2.46 9.77 0.21
N ILE A 82 -1.70 9.54 1.28
CA ILE A 82 -0.70 10.47 1.80
C ILE A 82 0.60 9.71 2.07
N PRO A 83 1.75 10.40 2.17
CA PRO A 83 3.00 9.74 2.50
C PRO A 83 2.98 9.03 3.86
N GLU A 84 3.74 7.94 4.00
CA GLU A 84 3.80 7.17 5.25
C GLU A 84 4.28 8.02 6.44
N SER A 85 5.14 9.01 6.18
CA SER A 85 5.62 9.96 7.18
C SER A 85 4.48 10.74 7.82
N ARG A 86 3.56 11.26 7.00
CA ARG A 86 2.39 11.99 7.46
C ARG A 86 1.37 11.07 8.12
N ARG A 87 1.17 9.88 7.56
CA ARG A 87 0.26 8.89 8.15
C ARG A 87 0.76 8.42 9.52
N ALA A 88 2.05 8.21 9.69
CA ALA A 88 2.66 7.85 10.97
C ALA A 88 2.49 8.95 12.03
N LEU A 89 2.64 10.22 11.64
CA LEU A 89 2.36 11.36 12.52
C LEU A 89 0.90 11.39 12.95
N GLU A 90 -0.04 11.29 12.01
CA GLU A 90 -1.48 11.25 12.31
C GLU A 90 -1.83 10.10 13.25
N LEU A 91 -1.32 8.89 12.98
CA LEU A 91 -1.54 7.74 13.85
C LEU A 91 -0.94 7.96 15.24
N SER A 92 0.23 8.62 15.33
CA SER A 92 0.87 8.90 16.62
C SER A 92 0.03 9.82 17.48
N GLU A 93 -0.52 10.88 16.89
CA GLU A 93 -1.41 11.82 17.55
C GLU A 93 -2.72 11.16 18.01
N LEU A 94 -3.34 10.36 17.14
CA LEU A 94 -4.61 9.71 17.45
C LEU A 94 -4.47 8.59 18.50
N LEU A 95 -3.37 7.85 18.48
CA LEU A 95 -3.19 6.66 19.32
C LEU A 95 -2.35 6.94 20.59
N GLY A 96 -1.73 8.11 20.68
CA GLY A 96 -0.95 8.53 21.85
C GLY A 96 0.35 7.74 22.04
N VAL A 97 0.93 7.23 20.95
CA VAL A 97 2.19 6.47 20.93
C VAL A 97 3.06 6.94 19.78
N ASN A 98 4.38 6.89 19.91
CA ASN A 98 5.29 7.30 18.83
C ASN A 98 5.38 6.23 17.73
N ILE A 99 4.82 6.50 16.56
CA ILE A 99 4.84 5.60 15.41
C ILE A 99 5.79 6.15 14.37
N LEU A 100 6.77 5.33 13.96
CA LEU A 100 7.74 5.70 12.94
C LEU A 100 7.16 5.50 11.52
N PRO A 101 7.59 6.29 10.52
CA PRO A 101 7.18 6.08 9.14
C PRO A 101 7.47 4.67 8.62
N SER A 102 8.56 4.04 9.09
CA SER A 102 8.90 2.65 8.73
C SER A 102 7.87 1.63 9.24
N GLN A 103 7.16 1.94 10.33
CA GLN A 103 6.09 1.09 10.88
C GLN A 103 4.77 1.22 10.12
N VAL A 104 4.69 2.00 9.03
CA VAL A 104 3.46 2.18 8.27
C VAL A 104 3.64 1.64 6.86
N VAL A 105 2.83 0.67 6.49
CA VAL A 105 2.75 0.10 5.14
C VAL A 105 1.33 0.31 4.62
N GLN A 106 1.21 1.14 3.60
CA GLN A 106 -0.03 1.50 2.92
C GLN A 106 -0.14 0.73 1.59
N GLY A 107 -1.32 0.73 0.98
CA GLY A 107 -1.55 -0.02 -0.26
C GLY A 107 -0.58 0.39 -1.39
N HIS A 108 -0.17 1.66 -1.41
CA HIS A 108 0.76 2.20 -2.40
C HIS A 108 2.25 1.99 -2.05
N SER A 109 2.61 1.59 -0.84
CA SER A 109 4.02 1.39 -0.43
C SER A 109 4.81 0.45 -1.35
N PRO A 110 4.25 -0.65 -1.89
CA PRO A 110 4.95 -1.51 -2.86
C PRO A 110 5.34 -0.81 -4.17
N PHE A 111 4.76 0.34 -4.52
CA PHE A 111 5.12 1.07 -5.74
C PHE A 111 6.57 1.57 -5.75
N LYS A 112 7.23 1.64 -4.58
CA LYS A 112 8.70 1.84 -4.48
C LYS A 112 9.48 0.83 -5.33
N ASN A 113 8.97 -0.39 -5.47
CA ASN A 113 9.62 -1.45 -6.27
C ASN A 113 9.55 -1.18 -7.79
N LEU A 114 8.63 -0.31 -8.22
CA LEU A 114 8.45 0.07 -9.63
C LEU A 114 9.29 1.29 -10.03
N LEU A 115 9.97 1.93 -9.08
CA LEU A 115 10.78 3.12 -9.33
C LEU A 115 11.77 2.92 -10.48
N LYS A 116 12.57 1.85 -10.45
CA LYS A 116 13.60 1.59 -11.48
C LYS A 116 13.04 1.54 -12.90
N ARG A 117 11.76 1.17 -13.05
CA ARG A 117 11.09 1.05 -14.35
C ARG A 117 10.59 2.40 -14.88
N PHE A 118 10.25 3.33 -13.99
CA PHE A 118 9.54 4.57 -14.35
C PHE A 118 10.17 5.85 -13.80
N GLU A 119 11.37 5.78 -13.22
CA GLU A 119 12.04 6.88 -12.51
C GLU A 119 12.05 8.20 -13.29
N ASN A 120 12.24 8.14 -14.61
CA ASN A 120 12.36 9.31 -15.49
C ASN A 120 11.19 9.43 -16.50
N GLU A 121 10.16 8.61 -16.35
CA GLU A 121 9.04 8.52 -17.28
C GLU A 121 7.85 9.34 -16.80
N LEU A 122 7.06 9.89 -17.73
CA LEU A 122 5.81 10.57 -17.35
C LEU A 122 4.80 9.55 -16.83
N ILE A 123 4.40 9.68 -15.57
CA ILE A 123 3.38 8.87 -14.93
C ILE A 123 2.23 9.75 -14.42
N VAL A 124 1.04 9.16 -14.36
CA VAL A 124 -0.13 9.78 -13.74
C VAL A 124 -0.52 9.00 -12.50
N ALA A 125 -0.74 9.68 -11.39
CA ALA A 125 -1.20 9.10 -10.14
C ALA A 125 -2.59 9.66 -9.77
N THR A 126 -3.52 8.79 -9.40
CA THR A 126 -4.87 9.18 -8.98
C THR A 126 -5.26 8.58 -7.63
N GLY A 127 -6.22 9.22 -6.97
CA GLY A 127 -6.72 8.88 -5.65
C GLY A 127 -6.86 10.11 -4.75
N LYS A 128 -7.57 9.95 -3.63
CA LYS A 128 -7.66 10.94 -2.56
C LYS A 128 -6.29 11.27 -1.94
N GLY A 129 -6.17 12.48 -1.39
CA GLY A 129 -4.96 12.95 -0.72
C GLY A 129 -3.99 13.62 -1.69
N GLU A 130 -2.73 13.22 -1.68
CA GLU A 130 -1.63 13.81 -2.45
C GLU A 130 -0.90 12.75 -3.30
N PRO A 131 -1.56 12.20 -4.32
CA PRO A 131 -1.03 11.08 -5.10
C PRO A 131 0.32 11.36 -5.77
N ALA A 132 0.51 12.57 -6.30
CA ALA A 132 1.78 12.97 -6.89
C ALA A 132 2.91 13.08 -5.84
N LEU A 133 2.60 13.58 -4.63
CA LEU A 133 3.59 13.72 -3.56
C LEU A 133 4.09 12.35 -3.10
N VAL A 134 3.17 11.40 -2.88
CA VAL A 134 3.51 10.01 -2.52
C VAL A 134 4.50 9.41 -3.50
N MET A 135 4.21 9.49 -4.80
CA MET A 135 5.10 8.96 -5.83
C MET A 135 6.44 9.69 -5.87
N SER A 136 6.45 11.01 -5.65
CA SER A 136 7.71 11.77 -5.61
C SER A 136 8.60 11.41 -4.40
N GLU A 137 8.02 11.13 -3.23
CA GLU A 137 8.78 10.66 -2.05
C GLU A 137 9.35 9.26 -2.25
N TYR A 138 8.75 8.46 -3.15
CA TYR A 138 9.32 7.17 -3.58
C TYR A 138 10.47 7.33 -4.57
N GLY A 139 10.82 8.56 -4.95
CA GLY A 139 11.94 8.88 -5.84
C GLY A 139 11.56 8.99 -7.32
N PHE A 140 10.27 8.85 -7.68
CA PHE A 140 9.83 9.12 -9.05
C PHE A 140 10.09 10.60 -9.33
N LYS A 141 10.94 10.91 -10.32
CA LYS A 141 11.58 12.23 -10.36
C LYS A 141 10.58 13.34 -10.70
N LEU A 142 10.54 14.33 -9.82
CA LEU A 142 10.11 15.69 -10.15
C LEU A 142 11.28 16.38 -10.84
N VAL A 143 11.46 16.23 -12.16
CA VAL A 143 12.54 16.95 -12.85
C VAL A 143 12.19 18.45 -12.91
N TYR A 144 12.90 19.23 -12.10
CA TYR A 144 12.97 20.68 -12.24
C TYR A 144 13.91 21.02 -13.42
N PHE A 145 13.48 21.97 -14.25
CA PHE A 145 14.06 22.37 -15.56
C PHE A 145 13.74 21.44 -16.74
N GLY A 146 12.46 21.15 -16.96
CA GLY A 146 12.00 20.55 -18.23
C GLY A 146 10.60 19.92 -18.23
N GLY A 147 9.98 19.71 -17.06
CA GLY A 147 8.60 19.21 -16.93
C GLY A 147 8.47 18.18 -15.81
N ARG A 148 7.41 18.28 -14.99
CA ARG A 148 7.13 17.28 -13.96
C ARG A 148 6.81 15.94 -14.64
N LYS A 149 7.51 14.87 -14.24
CA LYS A 149 7.26 13.50 -14.72
C LYS A 149 6.26 12.74 -13.85
N VAL A 150 5.85 13.30 -12.72
CA VAL A 150 4.76 12.79 -11.90
C VAL A 150 3.69 13.85 -11.85
N LEU A 151 2.49 13.52 -12.33
CA LEU A 151 1.32 14.39 -12.26
C LEU A 151 0.21 13.66 -11.51
N SER A 152 -0.52 14.40 -10.67
CA SER A 152 -1.81 13.89 -10.22
C SER A 152 -2.80 13.91 -11.39
N LEU A 153 -3.81 13.05 -11.37
CA LEU A 153 -4.78 12.99 -12.47
C LEU A 153 -5.54 14.31 -12.65
N ASP A 154 -5.87 15.00 -11.56
CA ASP A 154 -6.46 16.35 -11.61
C ASP A 154 -5.53 17.37 -12.28
N GLU A 155 -4.23 17.34 -11.95
CA GLU A 155 -3.23 18.19 -12.58
C GLU A 155 -3.09 17.84 -14.08
N TYR A 156 -2.98 16.56 -14.40
CA TYR A 156 -2.93 16.07 -15.79
C TYR A 156 -4.14 16.52 -16.62
N ALA A 157 -5.35 16.36 -16.07
CA ALA A 157 -6.59 16.75 -16.74
C ALA A 157 -6.66 18.27 -16.98
N SER A 158 -6.08 19.08 -16.08
CA SER A 158 -6.09 20.55 -16.22
C SER A 158 -5.35 21.07 -17.46
N TYR A 159 -4.47 20.26 -18.07
CA TYR A 159 -3.76 20.61 -19.30
C TYR A 159 -4.59 20.39 -20.58
N PHE A 160 -5.78 19.81 -20.47
CA PHE A 160 -6.65 19.52 -21.62
C PHE A 160 -7.98 20.23 -21.46
N GLU A 161 -8.28 21.12 -22.41
CA GLU A 161 -9.57 21.79 -22.45
C GLU A 161 -10.69 20.77 -22.70
N ASN A 162 -11.80 20.86 -21.96
CA ASN A 162 -13.00 20.04 -22.13
C ASN A 162 -12.81 18.52 -21.96
N ILE A 163 -11.67 18.04 -21.42
CA ILE A 163 -11.47 16.61 -21.13
C ILE A 163 -12.46 16.07 -20.09
N ASP A 164 -12.95 16.96 -19.23
CA ASP A 164 -14.03 16.71 -18.28
C ASP A 164 -15.20 17.68 -18.59
N PRO A 165 -16.14 17.27 -19.46
CA PRO A 165 -17.21 18.16 -19.95
C PRO A 165 -18.20 18.57 -18.85
N VAL A 166 -18.20 17.88 -17.70
CA VAL A 166 -19.06 18.19 -16.55
C VAL A 166 -18.31 18.90 -15.43
N SER A 167 -17.04 19.29 -15.66
CA SER A 167 -16.22 20.02 -14.69
C SER A 167 -16.88 21.29 -14.15
N GLN A 168 -17.65 22.00 -14.97
CA GLN A 168 -18.41 23.20 -14.57
C GLN A 168 -19.42 22.96 -13.45
N TYR A 169 -19.87 21.72 -13.24
CA TYR A 169 -20.80 21.36 -12.16
C TYR A 169 -20.09 20.93 -10.86
N LYS A 170 -18.74 20.89 -10.86
CA LYS A 170 -17.92 20.38 -9.76
C LYS A 170 -17.41 21.53 -8.88
N THR A 171 -18.34 22.17 -8.18
CA THR A 171 -18.08 23.39 -7.37
C THR A 171 -17.03 23.20 -6.26
N TRP A 172 -16.79 21.95 -5.81
CA TRP A 172 -15.74 21.60 -4.85
C TRP A 172 -14.31 21.71 -5.40
N THR A 173 -14.15 21.72 -6.72
CA THR A 173 -12.84 21.92 -7.37
C THR A 173 -12.53 23.40 -7.60
N THR A 174 -13.55 24.24 -7.75
CA THR A 174 -13.42 25.66 -8.14
C THR A 174 -12.77 26.54 -7.07
N GLU A 175 -13.00 26.27 -5.78
CA GLU A 175 -12.36 27.03 -4.69
C GLU A 175 -10.84 26.81 -4.63
N GLN A 176 -10.37 25.59 -4.90
CA GLN A 176 -8.92 25.26 -4.92
C GLN A 176 -8.19 25.90 -6.10
N VAL A 177 -8.88 26.11 -7.23
CA VAL A 177 -8.31 26.79 -8.41
C VAL A 177 -8.13 28.28 -8.16
N SER A 178 -8.95 28.93 -7.32
CA SER A 178 -8.75 30.37 -7.02
C SER A 178 -7.44 30.67 -6.27
N THR A 179 -6.91 29.71 -5.50
CA THR A 179 -5.58 29.80 -4.88
C THR A 179 -4.44 29.29 -5.76
N ARG A 180 -4.75 28.47 -6.77
CA ARG A 180 -3.79 28.10 -7.82
C ARG A 180 -3.99 29.06 -8.97
N SER A 181 -3.50 30.29 -8.77
CA SER A 181 -3.15 31.21 -9.86
C SER A 181 -2.71 30.37 -11.05
N CYS A 182 -3.41 30.55 -12.17
CA CYS A 182 -3.00 30.08 -13.48
C CYS A 182 -1.58 30.59 -13.75
N HIS A 183 -0.59 29.90 -13.20
CA HIS A 183 0.73 29.89 -13.75
C HIS A 183 0.56 29.14 -15.06
N SER A 184 0.19 29.91 -16.09
CA SER A 184 0.63 29.68 -17.45
C SER A 184 2.16 29.56 -17.37
N VAL A 185 2.65 28.39 -16.97
CA VAL A 185 4.06 28.05 -17.06
C VAL A 185 4.31 28.02 -18.56
N PRO A 186 5.06 28.98 -19.12
CA PRO A 186 5.36 28.96 -20.53
C PRO A 186 6.32 27.79 -20.74
N GLY A 187 5.86 26.72 -21.41
CA GLY A 187 6.76 25.74 -22.04
C GLY A 187 6.55 24.25 -21.79
N TYR A 188 5.60 23.79 -20.97
CA TYR A 188 5.34 22.34 -20.86
C TYR A 188 4.09 21.92 -21.64
N ILE A 189 4.31 21.34 -22.83
CA ILE A 189 3.25 20.76 -23.65
C ILE A 189 3.02 19.32 -23.18
N VAL A 190 2.23 19.14 -22.11
CA VAL A 190 1.76 17.80 -21.69
C VAL A 190 1.10 17.04 -22.85
N SER A 191 0.52 17.77 -23.81
CA SER A 191 -0.13 17.19 -24.99
C SER A 191 0.82 16.51 -25.99
N SER A 192 2.15 16.57 -25.79
CA SER A 192 3.12 15.80 -26.60
C SER A 192 3.79 14.64 -25.87
N ASP A 193 3.81 14.62 -24.54
CA ASP A 193 4.45 13.56 -23.75
C ASP A 193 3.49 12.39 -23.47
N ARG A 194 3.93 11.16 -23.76
CA ARG A 194 3.15 9.95 -23.46
C ARG A 194 3.25 9.58 -22.00
N VAL A 195 2.10 9.45 -21.33
CA VAL A 195 1.99 8.77 -20.04
C VAL A 195 2.40 7.31 -20.21
N LYS A 196 3.44 6.90 -19.47
CA LYS A 196 4.00 5.55 -19.52
C LYS A 196 3.40 4.59 -18.53
N ALA A 197 2.77 5.08 -17.47
CA ALA A 197 2.01 4.27 -16.52
C ALA A 197 1.01 5.13 -15.74
N ALA A 198 -0.08 4.50 -15.33
CA ALA A 198 -1.08 5.08 -14.44
C ALA A 198 -1.12 4.31 -13.11
N PHE A 199 -1.22 5.04 -12.01
CA PHE A 199 -1.22 4.51 -10.66
C PHE A 199 -2.48 4.97 -9.92
N VAL A 200 -3.34 4.05 -9.52
CA VAL A 200 -4.46 4.30 -8.61
C VAL A 200 -3.95 4.01 -7.20
N ILE A 201 -3.52 5.05 -6.49
CA ILE A 201 -2.81 4.91 -5.22
C ILE A 201 -3.75 4.84 -4.01
N SER A 202 -4.98 5.36 -4.14
CA SER A 202 -6.01 5.44 -3.10
C SER A 202 -7.37 5.65 -3.76
N ASP A 203 -8.46 5.61 -2.99
CA ASP A 203 -9.82 5.76 -3.53
C ASP A 203 -9.98 7.10 -4.27
N PRO A 204 -10.32 7.10 -5.57
CA PRO A 204 -10.61 8.32 -6.32
C PRO A 204 -11.80 9.09 -5.74
N VAL A 205 -11.73 10.42 -5.76
CA VAL A 205 -12.79 11.30 -5.25
C VAL A 205 -13.81 11.62 -6.34
N ASP A 206 -13.35 11.82 -7.57
CA ASP A 206 -14.19 12.18 -8.72
C ASP A 206 -14.15 11.07 -9.77
N TRP A 207 -14.97 10.04 -9.56
CA TRP A 207 -14.97 8.85 -10.42
C TRP A 207 -15.29 9.18 -11.86
N GLY A 208 -16.17 10.16 -12.11
CA GLY A 208 -16.57 10.55 -13.46
C GLY A 208 -15.38 11.06 -14.28
N ARG A 209 -14.65 12.04 -13.74
CA ARG A 209 -13.43 12.56 -14.38
C ARG A 209 -12.36 11.47 -14.46
N ASP A 210 -12.10 10.79 -13.36
CA ASP A 210 -10.96 9.89 -13.25
C ASP A 210 -11.13 8.69 -14.19
N ILE A 211 -12.34 8.14 -14.34
CA ILE A 211 -12.64 7.10 -15.32
C ILE A 211 -12.47 7.63 -16.75
N GLN A 212 -13.01 8.81 -17.07
CA GLN A 212 -12.90 9.40 -18.41
C GLN A 212 -11.43 9.58 -18.81
N VAL A 213 -10.65 10.27 -17.96
CA VAL A 213 -9.24 10.57 -18.22
C VAL A 213 -8.39 9.31 -18.25
N LEU A 214 -8.62 8.34 -17.36
CA LEU A 214 -7.94 7.04 -17.43
C LEU A 214 -8.28 6.30 -18.73
N CYS A 215 -9.55 6.26 -19.13
CA CYS A 215 -9.95 5.66 -20.40
C CYS A 215 -9.19 6.30 -21.58
N ASP A 216 -9.10 7.63 -21.60
CA ASP A 216 -8.41 8.38 -22.66
C ASP A 216 -6.90 8.12 -22.68
N ILE A 217 -6.25 8.07 -21.52
CA ILE A 217 -4.82 7.69 -21.40
C ILE A 217 -4.60 6.26 -21.89
N LEU A 218 -5.42 5.32 -21.39
CA LEU A 218 -5.21 3.89 -21.58
C LEU A 218 -5.48 3.46 -23.03
N ARG A 219 -6.52 4.02 -23.67
CA ARG A 219 -6.87 3.68 -25.06
C ARG A 219 -5.92 4.26 -26.09
N SER A 220 -5.24 5.37 -25.78
CA SER A 220 -4.45 6.17 -26.73
C SER A 220 -2.94 5.88 -26.68
N GLY A 221 -2.53 4.96 -25.80
CA GLY A 221 -1.11 4.73 -25.50
C GLY A 221 -0.45 5.92 -24.82
N GLY A 222 -1.18 6.57 -23.91
CA GLY A 222 -0.66 7.62 -23.03
C GLY A 222 -0.82 9.05 -23.53
N LEU A 223 -1.55 9.31 -24.60
CA LEU A 223 -1.78 10.65 -25.17
C LEU A 223 -3.26 10.84 -25.57
N PRO A 224 -4.10 11.37 -24.67
CA PRO A 224 -5.50 11.69 -24.93
C PRO A 224 -5.72 12.44 -26.26
N GLY A 225 -6.84 12.16 -26.92
CA GLY A 225 -7.22 12.79 -28.19
C GLY A 225 -6.56 12.21 -29.45
N ARG A 226 -5.72 11.18 -29.33
CA ARG A 226 -5.14 10.45 -30.49
C ARG A 226 -5.81 9.09 -30.74
N ALA A 227 -5.49 8.51 -31.90
CA ALA A 227 -5.92 7.17 -32.29
C ALA A 227 -5.48 6.09 -31.28
N SER A 228 -6.11 4.92 -31.35
CA SER A 228 -5.85 3.81 -30.43
C SER A 228 -4.37 3.41 -30.42
N GLY A 229 -3.82 3.22 -29.23
CA GLY A 229 -2.43 2.83 -28.98
C GLY A 229 -2.33 1.64 -28.04
N HIS A 230 -1.11 1.16 -27.80
CA HIS A 230 -0.88 0.10 -26.81
C HIS A 230 -1.10 0.62 -25.40
N GLN A 231 -1.87 -0.11 -24.59
CA GLN A 231 -2.25 0.32 -23.25
C GLN A 231 -1.01 0.51 -22.36
N PRO A 232 -0.80 1.68 -21.74
CA PRO A 232 0.18 1.83 -20.68
C PRO A 232 -0.18 0.92 -19.48
N PRO A 233 0.80 0.41 -18.73
CA PRO A 233 0.56 -0.28 -17.47
C PRO A 233 -0.32 0.51 -16.50
N LEU A 234 -1.27 -0.18 -15.89
CA LEU A 234 -2.17 0.33 -14.87
C LEU A 234 -1.97 -0.45 -13.56
N TYR A 235 -1.70 0.27 -12.48
CA TYR A 235 -1.46 -0.32 -11.17
C TYR A 235 -2.48 0.18 -10.15
N PHE A 236 -3.07 -0.72 -9.39
CA PHE A 236 -3.95 -0.41 -8.25
C PHE A 236 -3.25 -0.77 -6.95
N ALA A 237 -3.31 0.12 -5.96
CA ALA A 237 -2.73 -0.09 -4.64
C ALA A 237 -3.50 -1.13 -3.80
N ALA A 238 -4.76 -1.38 -4.12
CA ALA A 238 -5.63 -2.36 -3.46
C ALA A 238 -6.75 -2.83 -4.41
N ASP A 239 -7.47 -3.89 -4.04
CA ASP A 239 -8.64 -4.39 -4.78
C ASP A 239 -9.84 -4.68 -3.86
N ASP A 240 -9.93 -4.00 -2.73
CA ASP A 240 -11.05 -4.19 -1.81
C ASP A 240 -12.33 -3.62 -2.42
N LEU A 241 -13.34 -4.47 -2.59
CA LEU A 241 -14.66 -4.03 -3.03
C LEU A 241 -15.26 -3.04 -2.03
N GLU A 242 -15.14 -3.36 -0.74
CA GLU A 242 -15.76 -2.63 0.36
C GLU A 242 -14.80 -2.53 1.56
N TYR A 243 -14.98 -1.48 2.36
CA TYR A 243 -14.23 -1.27 3.59
C TYR A 243 -15.10 -0.65 4.69
N GLN A 244 -14.73 -0.90 5.95
CA GLN A 244 -15.44 -0.38 7.11
C GLN A 244 -15.03 1.06 7.42
N ALA A 245 -15.86 2.02 7.01
CA ALA A 245 -15.70 3.43 7.36
C ALA A 245 -16.40 3.78 8.70
N ALA A 246 -16.61 5.08 8.95
CA ALA A 246 -17.38 5.54 10.11
C ALA A 246 -18.89 5.25 10.01
N PHE A 247 -19.42 5.06 8.80
CA PHE A 247 -20.83 4.74 8.59
C PHE A 247 -21.15 3.30 9.03
N PRO A 248 -22.37 2.99 9.51
CA PRO A 248 -22.68 1.65 10.02
C PRO A 248 -22.58 0.51 9.02
N SER A 249 -22.76 0.78 7.72
CA SER A 249 -22.54 -0.20 6.64
C SER A 249 -21.25 0.12 5.88
N GLU A 250 -20.63 -0.93 5.34
CA GLU A 250 -19.41 -0.88 4.55
C GLU A 250 -19.57 0.07 3.35
N ARG A 251 -18.49 0.76 2.99
CA ARG A 251 -18.45 1.71 1.87
C ARG A 251 -17.66 1.09 0.72
N LEU A 252 -18.00 1.45 -0.51
CA LEU A 252 -17.27 1.02 -1.69
C LEU A 252 -15.83 1.54 -1.65
N GLY A 253 -14.87 0.65 -1.91
CA GLY A 253 -13.45 0.95 -1.97
C GLY A 253 -12.90 0.97 -3.40
N MET A 254 -11.58 0.91 -3.49
CA MET A 254 -10.83 0.93 -4.75
C MET A 254 -11.22 -0.19 -5.72
N GLY A 255 -11.58 -1.38 -5.22
CA GLY A 255 -12.03 -2.49 -6.06
C GLY A 255 -13.34 -2.18 -6.80
N ALA A 256 -14.25 -1.43 -6.18
CA ALA A 256 -15.46 -0.97 -6.86
C ALA A 256 -15.14 0.07 -7.97
N PHE A 257 -14.19 0.97 -7.72
CA PHE A 257 -13.69 1.89 -8.75
C PHE A 257 -13.06 1.15 -9.92
N ARG A 258 -12.22 0.13 -9.64
CA ARG A 258 -11.62 -0.73 -10.66
C ARG A 258 -12.69 -1.41 -11.52
N ILE A 259 -13.72 -2.00 -10.90
CA ILE A 259 -14.83 -2.65 -11.62
C ILE A 259 -15.54 -1.64 -12.54
N ALA A 260 -15.77 -0.41 -12.06
CA ALA A 260 -16.41 0.63 -12.86
C ALA A 260 -15.54 1.02 -14.07
N LEU A 261 -14.24 1.25 -13.86
CA LEU A 261 -13.28 1.56 -14.92
C LEU A 261 -13.19 0.44 -15.95
N GLU A 262 -12.98 -0.80 -15.50
CA GLU A 262 -12.90 -2.00 -16.33
C GLU A 262 -14.17 -2.18 -17.17
N SER A 263 -15.34 -2.04 -16.54
CA SER A 263 -16.64 -2.18 -17.19
C SER A 263 -16.85 -1.15 -18.31
N ILE A 264 -16.38 0.08 -18.13
CA ILE A 264 -16.51 1.14 -19.13
C ILE A 264 -15.45 0.95 -20.22
N PHE A 265 -14.19 0.74 -19.84
CA PHE A 265 -13.08 0.53 -20.76
C PHE A 265 -13.33 -0.62 -21.74
N ASN A 266 -13.79 -1.78 -21.24
CA ASN A 266 -14.05 -2.96 -22.05
C ASN A 266 -15.22 -2.79 -23.05
N ARG A 267 -16.07 -1.77 -22.86
CA ARG A 267 -17.15 -1.45 -23.81
C ARG A 267 -16.70 -0.50 -24.92
N ILE A 268 -15.67 0.30 -24.69
CA ILE A 268 -15.20 1.34 -25.61
C ILE A 268 -13.85 1.02 -26.26
N HIS A 269 -13.19 -0.04 -25.81
CA HIS A 269 -11.90 -0.50 -26.31
C HIS A 269 -11.99 -1.95 -26.80
N HIS A 270 -11.20 -2.28 -27.82
CA HIS A 270 -11.25 -3.57 -28.50
C HIS A 270 -10.51 -4.69 -27.75
N ARG A 271 -9.65 -4.34 -26.79
CA ARG A 271 -8.97 -5.29 -25.88
C ARG A 271 -9.46 -5.06 -24.45
N PRO A 272 -9.60 -6.13 -23.65
CA PRO A 272 -9.88 -6.01 -22.22
C PRO A 272 -8.84 -5.13 -21.50
N LEU A 273 -9.27 -4.45 -20.45
CA LEU A 273 -8.40 -3.67 -19.58
C LEU A 273 -7.37 -4.60 -18.92
N GLU A 274 -6.09 -4.30 -19.12
CA GLU A 274 -5.00 -4.99 -18.44
C GLU A 274 -4.55 -4.17 -17.22
N TYR A 275 -4.42 -4.80 -16.05
CA TYR A 275 -3.99 -4.11 -14.84
C TYR A 275 -3.34 -5.07 -13.84
N VAL A 276 -2.62 -4.50 -12.87
CA VAL A 276 -2.04 -5.22 -11.74
C VAL A 276 -2.55 -4.63 -10.44
N THR A 277 -2.99 -5.48 -9.52
CA THR A 277 -3.44 -5.09 -8.17
C THR A 277 -2.40 -5.48 -7.11
N PHE A 278 -2.16 -4.54 -6.21
CA PHE A 278 -1.40 -4.73 -4.98
C PHE A 278 -2.37 -4.78 -3.79
N GLY A 279 -1.82 -4.77 -2.57
CA GLY A 279 -2.61 -4.83 -1.34
C GLY A 279 -2.96 -6.26 -0.92
N LYS A 280 -3.43 -6.39 0.31
CA LYS A 280 -4.03 -7.60 0.86
C LYS A 280 -5.24 -7.99 -0.01
N PRO A 281 -5.56 -9.29 -0.19
CA PRO A 281 -4.94 -10.46 0.43
C PRO A 281 -3.67 -10.98 -0.27
N ASN A 282 -3.05 -10.23 -1.20
CA ASN A 282 -1.88 -10.73 -1.94
C ASN A 282 -0.75 -11.18 -0.99
N PRO A 283 -0.27 -12.45 -1.05
CA PRO A 283 0.76 -12.97 -0.15
C PRO A 283 2.06 -12.16 -0.13
N PHE A 284 2.40 -11.50 -1.24
CA PHE A 284 3.59 -10.66 -1.34
C PHE A 284 3.60 -9.52 -0.31
N VAL A 285 2.43 -8.94 -0.01
CA VAL A 285 2.28 -7.82 0.92
C VAL A 285 2.65 -8.24 2.35
N PHE A 286 2.28 -9.46 2.74
CA PHE A 286 2.61 -10.02 4.04
C PHE A 286 4.08 -10.44 4.15
N LYS A 287 4.68 -10.98 3.07
CA LYS A 287 6.13 -11.28 3.03
C LYS A 287 6.97 -10.00 3.13
N ASN A 288 6.52 -8.92 2.51
CA ASN A 288 7.14 -7.61 2.66
C ASN A 288 7.02 -7.09 4.09
N ALA A 289 5.86 -7.23 4.72
CA ALA A 289 5.66 -6.86 6.13
C ALA A 289 6.59 -7.65 7.07
N GLU A 290 6.77 -8.95 6.85
CA GLU A 290 7.74 -9.78 7.58
C GLU A 290 9.17 -9.23 7.44
N THR A 291 9.59 -8.92 6.21
CA THR A 291 10.91 -8.36 5.93
C THR A 291 11.14 -7.02 6.64
N ILE A 292 10.14 -6.14 6.64
CA ILE A 292 10.20 -4.85 7.33
C ILE A 292 10.28 -5.05 8.84
N LEU A 293 9.44 -5.93 9.41
CA LEU A 293 9.47 -6.20 10.84
C LEU A 293 10.83 -6.75 11.30
N SER A 294 11.50 -7.56 10.47
CA SER A 294 12.82 -8.11 10.82
C SER A 294 13.88 -7.01 11.00
N GLN A 295 13.67 -5.84 10.41
CA GLN A 295 14.54 -4.67 10.59
C GLN A 295 14.29 -3.94 11.92
N PHE A 296 13.13 -4.15 12.57
CA PHE A 296 12.79 -3.52 13.86
C PHE A 296 13.24 -4.33 15.07
N MET A 297 13.97 -5.43 14.85
CA MET A 297 14.44 -6.26 15.94
C MET A 297 15.34 -5.45 16.87
N PRO A 298 15.02 -5.39 18.19
CA PRO A 298 15.82 -4.65 19.15
C PRO A 298 17.30 -5.06 19.08
N SER A 299 18.18 -4.06 19.08
CA SER A 299 19.64 -4.20 19.02
C SER A 299 20.25 -5.06 20.14
N CYS A 300 19.50 -5.35 21.22
CA CYS A 300 19.88 -6.33 22.23
C CYS A 300 19.95 -7.79 21.73
N LEU A 301 19.38 -8.10 20.54
CA LEU A 301 19.58 -9.38 19.85
C LEU A 301 20.73 -9.37 18.83
N ALA A 302 21.18 -8.18 18.38
CA ALA A 302 22.31 -8.00 17.46
C ALA A 302 23.68 -8.12 18.16
N ALA A 303 23.72 -8.19 19.49
CA ALA A 303 24.95 -8.29 20.28
C ALA A 303 25.69 -9.63 20.17
N LYS A 304 25.13 -10.62 19.46
CA LYS A 304 25.87 -11.80 19.00
C LYS A 304 26.22 -11.55 17.54
N GLY A 305 27.51 -11.37 17.25
CA GLY A 305 28.08 -11.02 15.93
C GLY A 305 27.86 -12.06 14.83
N ASP A 306 26.62 -12.51 14.67
CA ASP A 306 26.15 -13.40 13.63
C ASP A 306 25.22 -12.56 12.76
N THR A 307 25.71 -12.18 11.58
CA THR A 307 25.05 -11.33 10.57
C THR A 307 23.88 -12.04 9.86
N GLY A 308 23.22 -12.98 10.55
CA GLY A 308 22.05 -13.68 10.09
C GLY A 308 20.78 -12.96 10.52
N SER A 309 19.91 -12.64 9.55
CA SER A 309 18.51 -12.28 9.83
C SER A 309 17.89 -13.38 10.68
N TYR A 310 17.45 -13.07 11.89
CA TYR A 310 16.67 -14.01 12.71
C TYR A 310 15.20 -13.82 12.32
N PRO A 311 14.61 -14.69 11.48
CA PRO A 311 13.20 -14.59 11.13
C PRO A 311 12.35 -14.77 12.39
N PHE A 312 11.23 -14.06 12.48
CA PHE A 312 10.26 -14.29 13.55
C PHE A 312 9.79 -15.75 13.51
N GLU A 313 9.62 -16.38 14.68
CA GLU A 313 8.98 -17.70 14.76
C GLU A 313 7.48 -17.61 14.46
N THR A 314 6.88 -16.44 14.67
CA THR A 314 5.45 -16.21 14.44
C THR A 314 5.17 -14.75 14.07
N LEU A 315 4.35 -14.53 13.05
CA LEU A 315 3.79 -13.22 12.72
C LEU A 315 2.28 -13.24 13.00
N TYR A 316 1.78 -12.26 13.75
CA TYR A 316 0.34 -12.11 13.98
C TYR A 316 -0.22 -11.03 13.07
N MET A 317 -1.18 -11.38 12.22
CA MET A 317 -2.02 -10.40 11.51
C MET A 317 -3.29 -10.14 12.33
N ILE A 318 -3.53 -8.88 12.67
CA ILE A 318 -4.72 -8.42 13.39
C ILE A 318 -5.57 -7.62 12.40
N GLY A 319 -6.66 -8.22 11.95
CA GLY A 319 -7.56 -7.66 10.93
C GLY A 319 -9.03 -7.78 11.30
N ASP A 320 -9.87 -6.97 10.69
CA ASP A 320 -11.33 -7.05 10.80
C ASP A 320 -11.97 -7.74 9.59
N ASN A 321 -11.32 -7.75 8.42
CA ASN A 321 -11.85 -8.32 7.18
C ASN A 321 -11.33 -9.75 6.93
N PRO A 322 -12.16 -10.79 7.04
CA PRO A 322 -11.73 -12.18 6.84
C PRO A 322 -11.21 -12.49 5.42
N MET A 323 -11.79 -11.84 4.40
CA MET A 323 -11.46 -12.10 2.99
C MET A 323 -10.16 -11.41 2.54
N VAL A 324 -9.69 -10.45 3.32
CA VAL A 324 -8.53 -9.62 3.02
C VAL A 324 -7.39 -9.95 3.99
N ASP A 325 -7.58 -9.70 5.29
CA ASP A 325 -6.53 -9.87 6.30
C ASP A 325 -6.27 -11.33 6.61
N ILE A 326 -7.33 -12.07 6.94
CA ILE A 326 -7.20 -13.44 7.45
C ILE A 326 -6.86 -14.40 6.30
N LYS A 327 -7.53 -14.24 5.16
CA LYS A 327 -7.21 -15.00 3.95
C LYS A 327 -5.77 -14.79 3.50
N GLY A 328 -5.32 -13.54 3.40
CA GLY A 328 -3.96 -13.23 2.96
C GLY A 328 -2.89 -13.76 3.92
N ALA A 329 -3.10 -13.60 5.23
CA ALA A 329 -2.19 -14.13 6.25
C ALA A 329 -2.06 -15.67 6.17
N ARG A 330 -3.15 -16.39 5.90
CA ARG A 330 -3.14 -17.86 5.76
C ARG A 330 -2.37 -18.31 4.51
N GLN A 331 -2.52 -17.61 3.39
CA GLN A 331 -1.85 -17.96 2.14
C GLN A 331 -0.32 -17.90 2.25
N VAL A 332 0.24 -17.07 3.13
CA VAL A 332 1.70 -17.04 3.37
C VAL A 332 2.20 -18.32 4.02
N VAL A 333 1.43 -18.90 4.96
CA VAL A 333 1.78 -20.16 5.63
C VAL A 333 1.83 -21.32 4.63
N GLU A 334 0.94 -21.32 3.64
CA GLU A 334 0.87 -22.35 2.61
C GLU A 334 1.91 -22.15 1.48
N THR A 335 2.37 -20.92 1.24
CA THR A 335 3.24 -20.55 0.10
C THR A 335 4.72 -20.37 0.46
N VAL A 336 5.17 -20.91 1.60
CA VAL A 336 6.60 -20.90 1.96
C VAL A 336 7.44 -21.68 0.94
N GLU A 337 6.84 -22.52 0.10
CA GLU A 337 7.56 -23.28 -0.94
C GLU A 337 7.51 -22.69 -2.37
N GLU A 338 6.63 -21.74 -2.75
CA GLU A 338 6.40 -21.47 -4.20
C GLU A 338 6.23 -20.00 -4.69
N ALA A 339 6.17 -18.97 -3.84
CA ALA A 339 5.67 -17.67 -4.34
C ALA A 339 6.64 -16.78 -5.14
N VAL A 340 7.97 -16.93 -4.99
CA VAL A 340 8.95 -16.04 -5.67
C VAL A 340 9.08 -16.38 -7.15
N ASP A 341 8.94 -17.66 -7.49
CA ASP A 341 9.01 -18.15 -8.86
C ASP A 341 7.73 -17.85 -9.66
N TYR A 342 6.56 -17.80 -9.00
CA TYR A 342 5.28 -17.66 -9.70
C TYR A 342 5.04 -16.26 -10.30
N ILE A 343 5.54 -15.20 -9.64
CA ILE A 343 5.40 -13.83 -10.14
C ILE A 343 6.44 -13.55 -11.24
N LEU A 344 7.67 -14.06 -11.10
CA LEU A 344 8.74 -13.87 -12.09
C LEU A 344 8.54 -14.75 -13.34
N LYS A 345 7.98 -15.96 -13.22
CA LYS A 345 7.75 -16.86 -14.37
C LYS A 345 6.69 -16.36 -15.35
N ARG A 346 5.79 -15.45 -14.96
CA ARG A 346 4.83 -14.84 -15.88
C ARG A 346 5.40 -13.70 -16.73
N GLU A 347 6.57 -13.15 -16.37
CA GLU A 347 7.21 -12.07 -17.13
C GLU A 347 8.28 -12.55 -18.13
N PHE A 348 8.64 -13.84 -18.12
CA PHE A 348 9.58 -14.42 -19.10
C PHE A 348 8.89 -15.10 -20.30
N TYR A 349 7.56 -15.13 -20.33
CA TYR A 349 6.76 -15.62 -21.45
C TYR A 349 5.63 -14.64 -21.77
N SER A 350 5.98 -13.44 -22.21
CA SER A 350 5.08 -12.53 -22.94
C SER A 350 5.87 -11.59 -23.83
#